data_AF-A0A6P5NAP7-F1
#
_entry.id   AF-A0A6P5NAP7-F1
#
_cell.length_a   1.000
_cell.length_b   1.000
_cell.length_c   1.000
_cell.angle_alpha   90.00
_cell.angle_beta   90.00
_cell.angle_gamma   90.00
#
_symmetry.space_group_name_H-M   'P 1'
#
loop_
_entity.id
_entity.type
_entity.pdbx_description
1 polymer ?
#
loop_
_entity_poly.entity_id
_entity_poly.type
_entity_poly.pdbx_seq_one_letter_code
_entity_poly.pdbx_strand_id
1 'polypeptide(L)' 'MGGGHGEGTTYKGITIHQPKRWHTVAGKGLCAVMWFWVFYRAKQDGPVVLGWRHPWEGHDDHGHGGGH' A
#
# COMPACT_ATOMS: atom_id res chain seq x y z
N MET A 1 -9.72 13.53 -33.15
CA MET A 1 -10.46 12.43 -32.47
C MET A 1 -11.35 13.05 -31.41
N GLY A 2 -12.66 13.19 -31.69
CA GLY A 2 -13.61 13.91 -30.84
C GLY A 2 -13.98 13.13 -29.58
N GLY A 3 -13.75 13.72 -28.41
CA GLY A 3 -14.06 13.13 -27.11
C GLY A 3 -15.46 13.51 -26.64
N GLY A 4 -16.48 12.75 -27.05
CA GLY A 4 -17.84 12.88 -26.52
C GLY A 4 -17.91 12.53 -25.03
N HIS A 5 -18.54 13.39 -24.23
CA HIS A 5 -18.94 13.06 -22.87
C HIS A 5 -20.04 11.98 -22.93
N GLY A 6 -19.78 10.80 -22.37
CA GLY A 6 -20.75 9.71 -22.32
C GLY A 6 -21.98 10.11 -21.49
N GLU A 7 -23.16 9.81 -22.03
CA GLU A 7 -24.46 10.05 -21.40
C GLU A 7 -24.51 9.37 -20.02
N GLY A 8 -24.84 10.14 -18.98
CA GLY A 8 -24.91 9.64 -17.61
C GLY A 8 -26.11 8.72 -17.40
N THR A 9 -25.96 7.69 -16.57
CA THR A 9 -27.07 6.79 -16.23
C THR A 9 -27.95 7.46 -15.17
N THR A 10 -29.17 7.87 -15.54
CA THR A 10 -30.13 8.48 -14.62
C THR A 10 -30.97 7.42 -13.91
N TYR A 11 -30.93 7.41 -12.58
CA TYR A 11 -31.77 6.54 -11.74
C TYR A 11 -32.40 7.35 -10.61
N LYS A 12 -33.74 7.26 -10.48
CA LYS A 12 -34.53 7.95 -9.44
C LYS A 12 -34.22 9.46 -9.30
N GLY A 13 -34.02 10.14 -10.44
CA GLY A 13 -33.72 11.57 -10.48
C GLY A 13 -32.25 11.94 -10.22
N ILE A 14 -31.36 10.96 -10.01
CA ILE A 14 -29.91 11.18 -9.87
C ILE A 14 -29.21 10.71 -11.14
N THR A 15 -28.52 11.64 -11.82
CA THR A 15 -27.71 11.33 -13.00
C THR A 15 -26.29 10.96 -12.56
N ILE A 16 -25.90 9.71 -12.74
CA ILE A 16 -24.55 9.22 -12.41
C ILE A 16 -23.64 9.40 -13.63
N HIS A 17 -22.59 10.20 -13.47
CA HIS A 17 -21.56 10.36 -14.49
C HIS A 17 -20.65 9.13 -14.52
N GLN A 18 -20.67 8.40 -15.64
CA GLN A 18 -19.80 7.25 -15.83
C GLN A 18 -18.35 7.73 -15.98
N PRO A 19 -17.43 7.29 -15.10
CA PRO A 19 -16.03 7.66 -15.23
C PRO A 19 -15.44 7.07 -16.51
N LYS A 20 -14.64 7.87 -17.23
CA LYS A 20 -13.89 7.36 -18.38
C LYS A 20 -13.04 6.16 -17.94
N ARG A 21 -12.94 5.13 -18.78
CA ARG A 21 -12.22 3.87 -18.46
C ARG A 21 -10.81 4.10 -17.91
N TRP A 22 -10.11 5.12 -18.41
CA TRP A 22 -8.76 5.46 -17.92
C TRP A 22 -8.74 5.82 -16.43
N HIS A 23 -9.76 6.53 -15.92
CA HIS A 23 -9.85 6.90 -14.51
C HIS A 23 -10.01 5.66 -13.63
N THR A 24 -10.86 4.72 -14.04
CA THR A 24 -11.11 3.49 -13.26
C THR A 24 -9.88 2.57 -13.27
N VAL A 25 -9.18 2.45 -14.40
CA VAL A 25 -7.96 1.64 -14.51
C VAL A 25 -6.83 2.24 -13.70
N ALA A 26 -6.58 3.55 -13.84
CA ALA A 26 -5.56 4.25 -13.08
C ALA A 26 -5.85 4.21 -11.57
N GLY A 27 -7.11 4.43 -11.17
CA GLY A 27 -7.53 4.38 -9.76
C GLY A 27 -7.30 3.00 -9.13
N LYS A 28 -7.65 1.92 -9.85
CA LYS A 28 -7.38 0.54 -9.39
C LYS A 28 -5.89 0.24 -9.31
N GLY A 29 -5.10 0.69 -10.29
CA GLY A 29 -3.65 0.53 -10.32
C GLY A 29 -2.97 1.22 -9.13
N LEU A 30 -3.30 2.49 -8.88
CA LEU A 30 -2.75 3.25 -7.75
C LEU A 30 -3.17 2.66 -6.40
N CYS A 31 -4.42 2.21 -6.27
CA CYS A 31 -4.88 1.52 -5.06
C CYS A 31 -4.11 0.21 -4.82
N ALA A 32 -3.89 -0.58 -5.87
CA ALA A 32 -3.07 -1.78 -5.77
C ALA A 32 -1.64 -1.46 -5.34
N VAL A 33 -0.98 -0.47 -5.96
CA VAL A 33 0.38 -0.06 -5.60
C VAL A 33 0.47 0.38 -4.13
N MET A 34 -0.49 1.17 -3.65
CA MET A 34 -0.55 1.59 -2.24
C MET A 34 -0.58 0.38 -1.30
N TRP A 35 -1.48 -0.58 -1.54
CA TRP A 35 -1.61 -1.77 -0.68
C TRP A 35 -0.42 -2.71 -0.81
N PHE A 36 0.12 -2.92 -2.02
CA PHE A 36 1.35 -3.68 -2.21
C PHE A 36 2.51 -3.07 -1.43
N TRP A 37 2.62 -1.74 -1.41
CA TRP A 37 3.63 -1.04 -0.63
C TRP A 37 3.45 -1.27 0.87
N VAL A 38 2.21 -1.15 1.38
CA VAL A 38 1.90 -1.40 2.79
C VAL A 38 2.26 -2.83 3.18
N PHE A 39 1.91 -3.85 2.38
CA PHE A 39 2.25 -5.24 2.67
C PHE A 39 3.74 -5.53 2.54
N TYR A 40 4.42 -4.89 1.58
CA TYR A 40 5.88 -4.98 1.47
C TYR A 40 6.54 -4.43 2.74
N ARG A 41 6.15 -3.24 3.20
CA ARG A 41 6.65 -2.66 4.44
C ARG A 41 6.26 -3.46 5.67
N ALA A 42 5.04 -3.98 5.74
CA ALA A 42 4.64 -4.90 6.80
C ALA A 42 5.48 -6.18 6.81
N LYS A 43 6.00 -6.65 5.67
CA LYS A 43 6.94 -7.78 5.63
C LYS A 43 8.33 -7.39 6.14
N GLN A 44 8.83 -6.21 5.76
CA GLN A 44 10.17 -5.75 6.16
C GLN A 44 10.23 -5.33 7.63
N ASP A 45 9.26 -4.54 8.05
CA ASP A 45 9.19 -3.93 9.38
C ASP A 45 8.32 -4.80 10.33
N GLY A 46 7.70 -5.86 9.82
CA GLY A 46 6.78 -6.74 10.56
C GLY A 46 7.32 -7.31 11.86
N PRO A 47 8.54 -7.87 11.91
CA PRO A 47 9.12 -8.39 13.15
C PRO A 47 9.32 -7.31 14.21
N VAL A 48 9.65 -6.07 13.79
CA VAL A 48 9.90 -4.93 14.69
C VAL A 48 8.60 -4.29 15.15
N VAL A 49 7.62 -4.13 14.25
CA VAL A 49 6.32 -3.52 14.54
C VAL A 49 5.42 -4.47 15.36
N LEU A 50 5.53 -5.78 15.15
CA LEU A 50 4.80 -6.80 15.93
C LEU A 50 5.51 -7.17 17.25
N GLY A 51 6.65 -6.53 17.57
CA GLY A 51 7.38 -6.74 18.83
C GLY A 51 8.05 -8.12 18.94
N TRP A 52 8.20 -8.84 17.83
CA TRP A 52 8.87 -10.15 17.77
C TRP A 52 10.39 -10.06 17.65
N ARG A 53 10.92 -8.85 17.36
CA ARG A 53 12.34 -8.57 17.31
C ARG A 53 12.60 -7.16 17.81
N HIS A 54 13.41 -7.03 18.85
CA HIS A 54 13.74 -5.71 19.39
C HIS A 54 14.87 -5.06 18.57
N PRO A 55 14.80 -3.74 18.28
CA PRO A 55 15.82 -3.04 17.47
C PRO A 55 17.27 -3.20 17.94
N TRP A 56 17.48 -3.55 19.22
CA TRP A 56 18.79 -3.70 19.86
C TRP A 56 19.33 -5.14 19.91
N GLU A 57 18.56 -6.15 19.49
CA GLU A 57 19.01 -7.56 19.46
C GLU A 57 20.10 -7.86 18.40
N GLY A 58 20.61 -6.84 17.71
CA GLY A 58 21.75 -6.96 16.81
C GLY A 58 23.11 -6.67 17.46
N HIS A 59 23.17 -6.32 18.75
CA HIS A 59 24.40 -5.84 19.41
C HIS A 59 24.63 -6.46 20.80
N ASP A 60 24.41 -7.75 20.99
CA ASP A 60 24.60 -8.40 22.31
C ASP A 60 25.55 -9.63 22.30
N ASP A 61 26.54 -9.67 21.40
CA ASP A 61 27.55 -10.77 21.37
C ASP A 61 28.98 -10.35 21.76
N HIS A 62 29.16 -9.26 22.52
CA HIS A 62 30.46 -8.94 23.13
C HIS A 62 30.44 -8.99 24.65
N GLY A 63 29.99 -10.13 25.18
CA GLY A 63 30.26 -10.57 26.56
C GLY A 63 31.59 -11.33 26.68
N HIS A 64 32.58 -10.66 27.26
CA HIS A 64 33.73 -11.14 28.03
C HIS A 64 34.27 -12.58 27.83
N GLY A 65 35.45 -12.68 27.21
CA GLY A 65 36.41 -13.77 27.42
C GLY A 65 37.62 -13.25 28.19
N GLY A 66 37.77 -13.66 29.45
CA GLY A 66 38.96 -13.40 30.25
C GLY A 66 40.16 -14.20 29.74
N GLY A 67 41.35 -13.59 29.79
CA GLY A 67 42.61 -14.27 29.52
C GLY A 67 43.80 -13.31 29.61
N HIS A 68 44.68 -13.62 30.59
CA HIS A 68 46.02 -13.07 30.88
C HIS A 68 46.09 -11.82 31.76
#